data_AF-A0A954GB90-F1
#
_entry.id   AF-A0A954GB90-F1
#
_cell.length_a   1.000
_cell.length_b   1.000
_cell.length_c   1.000
_cell.angle_alpha   90.00
_cell.angle_beta   90.00
_cell.angle_gamma   90.00
#
_symmetry.space_group_name_H-M   'P 1'
#
loop_
_entity.id
_entity.type
_entity.pdbx_description
1 polymer ?
#
loop_
_entity_poly.entity_id
_entity_poly.type
_entity_poly.pdbx_seq_one_letter_code
_entity_poly.pdbx_strand_id
1 'polypeptide(L)'
;TFDLDQPSISVGIVSALERIWGKAIQTDAKISPVNYGGPLVDINGRVMGILVPLSPGASAETAGVEWYDSGIGFAIPMSDVLKIIPRLNTGKDLYPGLLGITLTGQGDLSTDMKLDRVRYGSPAQEAGVKTGDTITQLDGKTVNMHSEVKQVLMNKYAGDSVSLMVKREGSPDPLSFKVTMVEKLVPFESGFLGILPQRASIDQAEAGVGIRFVFSKSAAAEAGLKSQDRILEFNQQKVADPGALALLVNHLRPGETAELLISRDKKEQTVKVKLQSTPNTVEAELPTQALPSRTAAENQKEKIKTGHLKEELPGSESTFWAYVPENYNPDFEYGLMVWIHPPGNTMESTIFKEWKNICEQRGIIIVGPTAQDIIRWNRDETEFVKEVVELMQKQYQIDKKRIFLLSHSDGSEFAFDLAFKY
;
A
#
# COMPACT_ATOMS: atom_id res chain seq x y z
N THR A 1 -32.75 -27.00 30.34
CA THR A 1 -34.15 -27.46 30.20
C THR A 1 -34.84 -26.51 29.23
N PHE A 2 -34.76 -26.78 27.93
CA PHE A 2 -35.41 -25.98 26.88
C PHE A 2 -36.08 -26.91 25.87
N ASP A 3 -36.87 -27.85 26.38
CA ASP A 3 -37.82 -28.57 25.54
C ASP A 3 -39.19 -28.02 25.92
N LEU A 4 -39.65 -27.04 25.15
CA LEU A 4 -41.04 -26.61 25.18
C LEU A 4 -41.76 -27.56 24.22
N ASP A 5 -42.76 -28.28 24.72
CA ASP A 5 -43.64 -29.15 23.92
C ASP A 5 -44.39 -28.39 22.79
N GLN A 6 -44.27 -27.06 22.75
CA GLN A 6 -44.86 -26.19 21.75
C GLN A 6 -43.87 -25.12 21.27
N PRO A 7 -43.86 -24.80 19.96
CA PRO A 7 -43.01 -23.75 19.43
C PRO A 7 -43.37 -22.38 20.03
N SER A 8 -42.36 -21.52 20.22
CA SER A 8 -42.59 -20.13 20.60
C SER A 8 -43.25 -19.38 19.45
N ILE A 9 -44.48 -18.92 19.66
CA ILE A 9 -45.28 -18.20 18.67
C ILE A 9 -45.58 -16.79 19.18
N SER A 10 -45.45 -15.81 18.29
CA SER A 10 -45.93 -14.45 18.49
C SER A 10 -46.74 -13.98 17.28
N VAL A 11 -47.67 -13.05 17.53
CA VAL A 11 -48.52 -12.45 16.51
C VAL A 11 -48.24 -10.95 16.47
N GLY A 12 -48.16 -10.40 15.27
CA GLY A 12 -47.98 -8.98 15.01
C GLY A 12 -48.44 -8.64 13.60
N ILE A 13 -48.06 -7.46 13.13
CA ILE A 13 -48.31 -6.96 11.78
C ILE A 13 -46.99 -6.77 11.02
N VAL A 14 -47.10 -6.62 9.70
CA VAL A 14 -45.99 -6.10 8.89
C VAL A 14 -45.93 -4.59 9.08
N SER A 15 -44.87 -4.11 9.75
CA SER A 15 -44.69 -2.68 10.05
C SER A 15 -44.10 -1.91 8.88
N ALA A 16 -43.19 -2.52 8.11
CA ALA A 16 -42.56 -1.91 6.94
C ALA A 16 -41.96 -2.97 6.01
N LEU A 17 -41.74 -2.59 4.74
CA LEU A 17 -41.04 -3.39 3.74
C LEU A 17 -39.73 -2.70 3.34
N GLU A 18 -38.85 -3.43 2.65
CA GLU A 18 -37.58 -2.92 2.11
C GLU A 18 -36.65 -2.25 3.15
N ARG A 19 -36.73 -2.68 4.41
CA ARG A 19 -35.83 -2.22 5.48
C ARG A 19 -34.45 -2.83 5.31
N ILE A 20 -33.45 -2.27 6.00
CA ILE A 20 -32.05 -2.73 5.94
C ILE A 20 -31.56 -2.78 4.48
N TRP A 21 -31.57 -1.63 3.82
CA TRP A 21 -31.16 -1.50 2.40
C TRP A 21 -31.93 -2.44 1.46
N GLY A 22 -33.23 -2.61 1.68
CA GLY A 22 -34.08 -3.46 0.84
C GLY A 22 -34.07 -4.95 1.17
N LYS A 23 -33.37 -5.38 2.22
CA LYS A 23 -33.19 -6.80 2.55
C LYS A 23 -34.22 -7.39 3.50
N ALA A 24 -35.01 -6.58 4.19
CA ALA A 24 -35.82 -7.04 5.30
C ALA A 24 -37.27 -6.56 5.26
N ILE A 25 -38.16 -7.47 5.63
CA ILE A 25 -39.52 -7.18 6.11
C ILE A 25 -39.39 -6.84 7.59
N GLN A 26 -40.01 -5.76 8.04
CA GLN A 26 -40.10 -5.40 9.45
C GLN A 26 -41.46 -5.81 10.01
N THR A 27 -41.46 -6.35 11.22
CA THR A 27 -42.66 -6.70 11.98
C THR A 27 -42.52 -6.26 13.43
N ASP A 28 -43.66 -6.01 14.07
CA ASP A 28 -43.76 -5.74 15.52
C ASP A 28 -44.12 -7.00 16.33
N ALA A 29 -44.20 -8.17 15.67
CA ALA A 29 -44.30 -9.44 16.37
C ALA A 29 -43.15 -9.59 17.36
N LYS A 30 -43.44 -10.08 18.57
CA LYS A 30 -42.44 -10.24 19.62
C LYS A 30 -41.45 -11.34 19.22
N ILE A 31 -40.26 -10.91 18.81
CA ILE A 31 -39.18 -11.77 18.34
C ILE A 31 -38.02 -11.69 19.32
N SER A 32 -37.40 -12.83 19.57
CA SER A 32 -36.23 -12.96 20.44
C SER A 32 -35.26 -13.98 19.83
N PRO A 33 -34.05 -14.14 20.39
CA PRO A 33 -33.08 -15.10 19.87
C PRO A 33 -33.61 -16.53 19.67
N VAL A 34 -34.61 -16.96 20.44
CA VAL A 34 -35.24 -18.28 20.26
C VAL A 34 -36.09 -18.41 18.99
N ASN A 35 -36.41 -17.30 18.33
CA ASN A 35 -37.20 -17.28 17.10
C ASN A 35 -36.33 -17.12 15.83
N TYR A 36 -35.06 -16.72 15.96
CA TYR A 36 -34.19 -16.53 14.79
C TYR A 36 -33.92 -17.85 14.06
N GLY A 37 -33.93 -17.79 12.73
CA GLY A 37 -33.97 -18.97 11.85
C GLY A 37 -35.37 -19.55 11.64
N GLY A 38 -36.36 -19.15 12.47
CA GLY A 38 -37.76 -19.51 12.31
C GLY A 38 -38.48 -18.69 11.23
N PRO A 39 -39.64 -19.16 10.73
CA PRO A 39 -40.37 -18.49 9.68
C PRO A 39 -41.25 -17.35 10.21
N LEU A 40 -41.32 -16.26 9.46
CA LEU A 40 -42.44 -15.31 9.52
C LEU A 40 -43.55 -15.82 8.60
N VAL A 41 -44.73 -16.10 9.15
CA VAL A 41 -45.86 -16.69 8.43
C VAL A 41 -47.07 -15.76 8.41
N ASP A 42 -47.80 -15.76 7.29
CA ASP A 42 -49.08 -15.03 7.20
C ASP A 42 -50.27 -15.84 7.73
N ILE A 43 -51.45 -15.23 7.79
CA ILE A 43 -52.69 -15.86 8.28
C ILE A 43 -53.16 -17.08 7.47
N ASN A 44 -52.61 -17.29 6.27
CA ASN A 44 -52.89 -18.45 5.43
C ASN A 44 -51.82 -19.54 5.56
N GLY A 45 -50.84 -19.36 6.46
CA GLY A 45 -49.72 -20.28 6.65
C GLY A 45 -48.62 -20.16 5.59
N ARG A 46 -48.59 -19.08 4.80
CA ARG A 46 -47.53 -18.87 3.80
C ARG A 46 -46.30 -18.26 4.47
N VAL A 47 -45.12 -18.82 4.20
CA VAL A 47 -43.84 -18.30 4.73
C VAL A 47 -43.46 -17.04 3.96
N MET A 48 -43.46 -15.90 4.65
CA MET A 48 -43.06 -14.60 4.11
C MET A 48 -41.54 -14.40 4.16
N GLY A 49 -40.87 -14.95 5.17
CA GLY A 49 -39.42 -14.79 5.34
C GLY A 49 -38.85 -15.56 6.51
N ILE A 50 -37.55 -15.45 6.72
CA ILE A 50 -36.81 -16.06 7.82
C ILE A 50 -36.39 -14.98 8.81
N LEU A 51 -36.73 -15.16 10.08
CA LEU A 51 -36.43 -14.22 11.16
C LEU A 51 -34.92 -14.16 11.43
N VAL A 52 -34.36 -12.96 11.51
CA VAL A 52 -32.92 -12.74 11.67
C VAL A 52 -32.62 -11.55 12.59
N PRO A 53 -31.50 -11.57 13.34
CA PRO A 53 -30.98 -10.36 13.97
C PRO A 53 -30.36 -9.48 12.87
N LEU A 54 -30.86 -8.26 12.70
CA LEU A 54 -30.29 -7.29 11.75
C LEU A 54 -30.14 -5.93 12.40
N SER A 55 -29.01 -5.28 12.14
CA SER A 55 -28.75 -3.89 12.53
C SER A 55 -28.50 -3.03 11.28
N PRO A 56 -29.04 -1.81 11.19
CA PRO A 56 -28.74 -0.89 10.09
C PRO A 56 -27.28 -0.40 10.05
N GLY A 57 -26.53 -0.55 11.14
CA GLY A 57 -25.19 0.03 11.29
C GLY A 57 -24.06 -0.96 11.57
N ALA A 58 -24.37 -2.25 11.79
CA ALA A 58 -23.38 -3.23 12.19
C ALA A 58 -23.54 -4.54 11.41
N SER A 59 -22.42 -5.15 11.04
CA SER A 59 -22.34 -6.36 10.20
C SER A 59 -21.70 -7.56 10.93
N ALA A 60 -21.58 -7.50 12.27
CA ALA A 60 -21.06 -8.60 13.08
C ALA A 60 -22.14 -9.68 13.31
N GLU A 61 -21.73 -10.90 13.67
CA GLU A 61 -22.65 -12.03 13.94
C GLU A 61 -23.65 -11.73 15.07
N THR A 62 -23.29 -10.86 16.01
CA THR A 62 -24.13 -10.42 17.13
C THR A 62 -24.84 -9.08 16.87
N ALA A 63 -24.70 -8.49 15.68
CA ALA A 63 -25.30 -7.21 15.35
C ALA A 63 -26.82 -7.32 15.22
N GLY A 64 -27.56 -6.38 15.81
CA GLY A 64 -29.02 -6.31 15.72
C GLY A 64 -29.71 -7.09 16.82
N VAL A 65 -28.95 -7.86 17.62
CA VAL A 65 -29.48 -8.46 18.85
C VAL A 65 -29.98 -7.37 19.77
N GLU A 66 -29.38 -6.18 19.79
CA GLU A 66 -29.77 -5.04 20.65
C GLU A 66 -31.17 -4.44 20.38
N TRP A 67 -31.80 -4.75 19.23
CA TRP A 67 -33.14 -4.23 18.88
C TRP A 67 -34.29 -5.10 19.41
N TYR A 68 -33.97 -6.28 19.97
CA TYR A 68 -34.92 -7.27 20.50
C TYR A 68 -35.97 -6.69 21.47
N ASP A 69 -35.56 -5.78 22.36
CA ASP A 69 -36.43 -5.25 23.43
C ASP A 69 -37.22 -3.99 22.99
N SER A 70 -37.07 -3.58 21.72
CA SER A 70 -37.72 -2.39 21.17
C SER A 70 -39.00 -2.70 20.38
N GLY A 71 -39.41 -3.98 20.29
CA GLY A 71 -40.57 -4.40 19.49
C GLY A 71 -40.31 -4.29 17.97
N ILE A 72 -39.05 -4.38 17.55
CA ILE A 72 -38.65 -4.33 16.14
C ILE A 72 -38.03 -5.67 15.75
N GLY A 73 -38.72 -6.41 14.89
CA GLY A 73 -38.25 -7.66 14.31
C GLY A 73 -38.01 -7.55 12.81
N PHE A 74 -37.05 -8.32 12.31
CA PHE A 74 -36.76 -8.39 10.88
C PHE A 74 -36.83 -9.82 10.35
N ALA A 75 -37.28 -9.94 9.10
CA ALA A 75 -37.27 -11.18 8.35
C ALA A 75 -36.66 -10.96 6.96
N ILE A 76 -35.75 -11.83 6.51
CA ILE A 76 -35.31 -11.86 5.11
C ILE A 76 -36.43 -12.47 4.26
N PRO A 77 -36.90 -11.80 3.19
CA PRO A 77 -37.94 -12.32 2.31
C PRO A 77 -37.62 -13.71 1.78
N MET A 78 -38.60 -14.62 1.83
CA MET A 78 -38.42 -16.00 1.34
C MET A 78 -38.10 -16.02 -0.16
N SER A 79 -38.61 -15.05 -0.93
CA SER A 79 -38.29 -14.90 -2.35
C SER A 79 -36.80 -14.65 -2.62
N ASP A 80 -36.10 -14.00 -1.70
CA ASP A 80 -34.67 -13.71 -1.86
C ASP A 80 -33.83 -14.91 -1.41
N VAL A 81 -34.23 -15.57 -0.32
CA VAL A 81 -33.63 -16.83 0.11
C VAL A 81 -33.68 -17.87 -1.00
N LEU A 82 -34.84 -18.07 -1.62
CA LEU A 82 -35.04 -19.06 -2.69
C LEU A 82 -34.17 -18.79 -3.93
N LYS A 83 -33.91 -17.53 -4.28
CA LYS A 83 -32.99 -17.18 -5.39
C LYS A 83 -31.53 -17.52 -5.07
N ILE A 84 -31.17 -17.49 -3.80
CA ILE A 84 -29.79 -17.62 -3.33
C ILE A 84 -29.41 -19.07 -3.00
N ILE A 85 -30.37 -19.90 -2.57
CA ILE A 85 -30.15 -21.32 -2.21
C ILE A 85 -29.29 -22.09 -3.24
N PRO A 86 -29.53 -21.99 -4.57
CA PRO A 86 -28.70 -22.70 -5.54
C PRO A 86 -27.21 -22.34 -5.45
N ARG A 87 -26.88 -21.08 -5.13
CA ARG A 87 -25.49 -20.62 -4.95
C ARG A 87 -24.90 -21.18 -3.65
N LEU A 88 -25.65 -21.09 -2.55
CA LEU A 88 -25.21 -21.62 -1.25
C LEU A 88 -24.99 -23.13 -1.27
N ASN A 89 -25.82 -23.87 -2.01
CA ASN A 89 -25.68 -25.33 -2.17
C ASN A 89 -24.36 -25.75 -2.85
N THR A 90 -23.64 -24.81 -3.49
CA THR A 90 -22.30 -25.10 -4.06
C THR A 90 -21.19 -25.11 -3.00
N GLY A 91 -21.50 -24.77 -1.75
CA GLY A 91 -20.51 -24.63 -0.67
C GLY A 91 -19.66 -23.36 -0.78
N LYS A 92 -20.08 -22.39 -1.61
CA LYS A 92 -19.41 -21.09 -1.75
C LYS A 92 -20.09 -20.03 -0.88
N ASP A 93 -19.27 -19.30 -0.13
CA ASP A 93 -19.72 -18.15 0.63
C ASP A 93 -20.22 -17.02 -0.28
N LEU A 94 -21.12 -16.21 0.26
CA LEU A 94 -21.64 -15.04 -0.42
C LEU A 94 -20.98 -13.79 0.12
N TYR A 95 -20.30 -13.06 -0.75
CA TYR A 95 -19.72 -11.76 -0.44
C TYR A 95 -20.57 -10.63 -1.04
N PRO A 96 -20.67 -9.47 -0.36
CA PRO A 96 -21.25 -8.28 -0.95
C PRO A 96 -20.59 -7.93 -2.28
N GLY A 97 -21.38 -7.50 -3.27
CA GLY A 97 -20.84 -7.09 -4.55
C GLY A 97 -20.07 -5.77 -4.43
N LEU A 98 -18.89 -5.69 -5.05
CA LEU A 98 -18.10 -4.47 -5.14
C LEU A 98 -18.01 -3.97 -6.59
N LEU A 99 -18.29 -2.68 -6.79
CA LEU A 99 -18.12 -1.99 -8.08
C LEU A 99 -16.80 -1.21 -8.19
N GLY A 100 -16.26 -0.76 -7.06
CA GLY A 100 -15.06 0.08 -6.99
C GLY A 100 -15.28 1.56 -7.34
N ILE A 101 -16.46 2.10 -7.06
CA ILE A 101 -16.78 3.52 -7.22
C ILE A 101 -16.82 4.24 -5.87
N THR A 102 -16.63 5.56 -5.90
CA THR A 102 -16.81 6.47 -4.77
C THR A 102 -17.53 7.72 -5.28
N LEU A 103 -18.60 8.11 -4.60
CA LEU A 103 -19.36 9.32 -4.91
C LEU A 103 -18.77 10.53 -4.19
N THR A 104 -18.94 11.73 -4.76
CA THR A 104 -18.66 13.00 -4.10
C THR A 104 -19.73 13.30 -3.03
N GLY A 105 -19.38 14.13 -2.05
CA GLY A 105 -20.23 14.44 -0.91
C GLY A 105 -20.12 13.41 0.22
N GLN A 106 -20.56 13.81 1.42
CA GLN A 106 -20.51 12.96 2.62
C GLN A 106 -21.92 12.69 3.15
N GLY A 107 -22.13 11.46 3.61
CA GLY A 107 -23.35 11.03 4.28
C GLY A 107 -24.44 10.50 3.33
N ASP A 108 -25.30 9.63 3.89
CA ASP A 108 -26.31 8.88 3.13
C ASP A 108 -27.42 9.77 2.52
N LEU A 109 -27.56 11.03 2.97
CA LEU A 109 -28.53 12.01 2.46
C LEU A 109 -27.95 12.94 1.37
N SER A 110 -26.68 12.78 1.01
CA SER A 110 -26.08 13.58 -0.06
C SER A 110 -26.82 13.32 -1.38
N THR A 111 -27.13 14.39 -2.10
CA THR A 111 -27.73 14.36 -3.44
C THR A 111 -26.71 14.49 -4.56
N ASP A 112 -25.42 14.64 -4.20
CA ASP A 112 -24.35 14.71 -5.18
C ASP A 112 -24.03 13.31 -5.72
N MET A 113 -24.53 13.03 -6.92
CA MET A 113 -24.38 11.74 -7.61
C MET A 113 -23.14 11.66 -8.50
N LYS A 114 -22.22 12.63 -8.41
CA LYS A 114 -21.00 12.62 -9.20
C LYS A 114 -19.99 11.61 -8.63
N LEU A 115 -19.30 10.90 -9.52
CA LEU A 115 -18.23 9.98 -9.15
C LEU A 115 -16.96 10.77 -8.85
N ASP A 116 -16.55 10.78 -7.59
CA ASP A 116 -15.26 11.31 -7.14
C ASP A 116 -14.10 10.44 -7.64
N ARG A 117 -14.29 9.12 -7.53
CA ARG A 117 -13.25 8.16 -7.89
C ARG A 117 -13.85 6.88 -8.44
N VAL A 118 -13.35 6.47 -9.60
CA VAL A 118 -13.51 5.10 -10.10
C VAL A 118 -12.17 4.40 -9.93
N ARG A 119 -12.12 3.36 -9.08
CA ARG A 119 -10.87 2.62 -8.83
C ARG A 119 -10.41 1.96 -10.11
N TYR A 120 -9.14 2.16 -10.46
CA TYR A 120 -8.52 1.50 -11.60
C TYR A 120 -8.58 -0.03 -11.42
N GLY A 121 -8.93 -0.80 -12.45
CA GLY A 121 -9.13 -2.26 -12.37
C GLY A 121 -10.32 -2.71 -11.54
N SER A 122 -11.22 -1.80 -11.21
CA SER A 122 -12.53 -2.20 -10.69
C SER A 122 -13.46 -2.59 -11.83
N PRO A 123 -14.52 -3.37 -11.54
CA PRO A 123 -15.53 -3.69 -12.55
C PRO A 123 -16.14 -2.45 -13.21
N ALA A 124 -16.34 -1.37 -12.46
CA ALA A 124 -16.87 -0.12 -13.02
C ALA A 124 -15.90 0.49 -14.05
N GLN A 125 -14.60 0.52 -13.74
CA GLN A 125 -13.60 1.05 -14.69
C GLN A 125 -13.49 0.18 -15.94
N GLU A 126 -13.48 -1.15 -15.78
CA GLU A 126 -13.43 -2.10 -16.92
C GLU A 126 -14.66 -1.97 -17.82
N ALA A 127 -15.82 -1.68 -17.25
CA ALA A 127 -17.04 -1.40 -18.01
C ALA A 127 -17.01 -0.04 -18.74
N GLY A 128 -16.02 0.83 -18.46
CA GLY A 128 -15.85 2.13 -19.11
C GLY A 128 -16.46 3.31 -18.35
N VAL A 129 -16.85 3.11 -17.09
CA VAL A 129 -17.25 4.20 -16.16
C VAL A 129 -16.02 5.02 -15.81
N LYS A 130 -16.16 6.34 -15.74
CA LYS A 130 -15.04 7.28 -15.51
C LYS A 130 -15.31 8.17 -14.31
N THR A 131 -14.23 8.62 -13.68
CA THR A 131 -14.30 9.71 -12.70
C THR A 131 -14.96 10.94 -13.33
N GLY A 132 -15.83 11.59 -12.58
CA GLY A 132 -16.61 12.74 -13.03
C GLY A 132 -17.97 12.40 -13.65
N ASP A 133 -18.25 11.14 -13.97
CA ASP A 133 -19.58 10.71 -14.39
C ASP A 133 -20.61 10.94 -13.26
N THR A 134 -21.84 11.31 -13.60
CA THR A 134 -22.94 11.46 -12.63
C THR A 134 -23.91 10.30 -12.77
N ILE A 135 -24.13 9.53 -11.70
CA ILE A 135 -25.09 8.43 -11.70
C ILE A 135 -26.51 9.00 -11.78
N THR A 136 -27.33 8.48 -12.69
CA THR A 136 -28.73 8.86 -12.83
C THR A 136 -29.68 7.69 -12.57
N GLN A 137 -29.29 6.46 -12.94
CA GLN A 137 -30.11 5.27 -12.70
C GLN A 137 -29.26 4.04 -12.34
N LEU A 138 -29.84 3.17 -11.52
CA LEU A 138 -29.33 1.84 -11.20
C LEU A 138 -30.45 0.80 -11.38
N ASP A 139 -30.21 -0.25 -12.17
CA ASP A 139 -31.19 -1.28 -12.54
C ASP A 139 -32.55 -0.70 -13.01
N GLY A 140 -32.49 0.41 -13.76
CA GLY A 140 -33.67 1.11 -14.26
C GLY A 140 -34.42 1.95 -13.23
N LYS A 141 -33.97 1.97 -11.96
CA LYS A 141 -34.49 2.87 -10.92
C LYS A 141 -33.71 4.18 -10.94
N THR A 142 -34.40 5.31 -11.01
CA THR A 142 -33.79 6.63 -10.83
C THR A 142 -33.28 6.76 -9.40
N VAL A 143 -32.05 7.25 -9.26
CA VAL A 143 -31.39 7.49 -7.97
C VAL A 143 -31.01 8.97 -7.85
N ASN A 144 -31.36 9.58 -6.72
CA ASN A 144 -31.17 10.99 -6.43
C ASN A 144 -30.37 11.22 -5.15
N MET A 145 -30.11 10.17 -4.37
CA MET A 145 -29.33 10.27 -3.13
C MET A 145 -28.46 9.05 -2.85
N HIS A 146 -27.41 9.24 -2.04
CA HIS A 146 -26.43 8.21 -1.70
C HIS A 146 -27.06 6.96 -1.08
N SER A 147 -28.07 7.13 -0.22
CA SER A 147 -28.80 6.02 0.40
C SER A 147 -29.51 5.11 -0.62
N GLU A 148 -30.05 5.67 -1.70
CA GLU A 148 -30.71 4.90 -2.77
C GLU A 148 -29.70 4.09 -3.58
N VAL A 149 -28.54 4.69 -3.89
CA VAL A 149 -27.42 3.98 -4.51
C VAL A 149 -26.97 2.82 -3.62
N LYS A 150 -26.76 3.10 -2.34
CA LYS A 150 -26.37 2.10 -1.34
C LYS A 150 -27.42 1.00 -1.21
N GLN A 151 -28.70 1.33 -1.23
CA GLN A 151 -29.81 0.37 -1.19
C GLN A 151 -29.78 -0.60 -2.38
N VAL A 152 -29.56 -0.09 -3.60
CA VAL A 152 -29.48 -0.97 -4.79
C VAL A 152 -28.23 -1.84 -4.75
N LEU A 153 -27.07 -1.28 -4.40
CA LEU A 153 -25.80 -1.99 -4.44
C LEU A 153 -25.65 -3.00 -3.30
N MET A 154 -26.07 -2.66 -2.07
CA MET A 154 -25.92 -3.54 -0.91
C MET A 154 -26.84 -4.76 -0.99
N ASN A 155 -27.90 -4.72 -1.79
CA ASN A 155 -28.77 -5.87 -2.04
C ASN A 155 -28.20 -6.89 -3.04
N LYS A 156 -26.99 -6.65 -3.57
CA LYS A 156 -26.34 -7.52 -4.57
C LYS A 156 -25.12 -8.21 -3.99
N TYR A 157 -24.85 -9.41 -4.50
CA TYR A 157 -23.68 -10.21 -4.17
C TYR A 157 -22.65 -10.16 -5.29
N ALA A 158 -21.43 -10.56 -4.97
CA ALA A 158 -20.40 -10.83 -5.98
C ALA A 158 -20.93 -11.79 -7.05
N GLY A 159 -20.62 -11.51 -8.32
CA GLY A 159 -21.14 -12.24 -9.49
C GLY A 159 -22.48 -11.71 -10.02
N ASP A 160 -23.21 -10.90 -9.25
CA ASP A 160 -24.43 -10.26 -9.75
C ASP A 160 -24.06 -9.10 -10.69
N SER A 161 -24.90 -8.87 -11.69
CA SER A 161 -24.78 -7.68 -12.54
C SER A 161 -25.67 -6.54 -12.05
N VAL A 162 -25.22 -5.32 -12.29
CA VAL A 162 -25.98 -4.08 -12.11
C VAL A 162 -25.90 -3.24 -13.38
N SER A 163 -27.04 -2.71 -13.82
CA SER A 163 -27.10 -1.74 -14.91
C SER A 163 -26.93 -0.34 -14.33
N LEU A 164 -25.89 0.37 -14.75
CA LEU A 164 -25.56 1.71 -14.33
C LEU A 164 -25.80 2.67 -15.49
N MET A 165 -26.65 3.67 -15.30
CA MET A 165 -26.81 4.79 -16.22
C MET A 165 -26.12 6.02 -15.65
N VAL A 166 -25.27 6.65 -16.45
CA VAL A 166 -24.54 7.86 -16.06
C VAL A 166 -24.66 8.97 -17.10
N LYS A 167 -24.63 10.20 -16.63
CA LYS A 167 -24.43 11.40 -17.44
C LYS A 167 -22.93 11.74 -17.41
N ARG A 168 -22.32 11.83 -18.60
CA ARG A 168 -20.91 12.21 -18.77
C ARG A 168 -20.81 13.58 -19.43
N GLU A 169 -19.96 14.44 -18.90
CA GLU A 169 -19.69 15.74 -19.51
C GLU A 169 -19.16 15.58 -20.94
N GLY A 170 -19.74 16.30 -21.89
CA GLY A 170 -19.43 16.17 -23.32
C GLY A 170 -20.19 15.05 -24.07
N SER A 171 -20.98 14.21 -23.37
CA SER A 171 -21.91 13.27 -24.02
C SER A 171 -23.32 13.87 -24.05
N PRO A 172 -23.98 13.93 -25.22
CA PRO A 172 -25.36 14.45 -25.32
C PRO A 172 -26.37 13.51 -24.64
N ASP A 173 -26.15 12.19 -24.74
CA ASP A 173 -27.04 11.17 -24.20
C ASP A 173 -26.44 10.48 -22.96
N PRO A 174 -27.28 9.98 -22.03
CA PRO A 174 -26.85 9.13 -20.93
C PRO A 174 -26.19 7.83 -21.44
N LEU A 175 -25.09 7.44 -20.80
CA LEU A 175 -24.36 6.22 -21.09
C LEU A 175 -24.84 5.09 -20.18
N SER A 176 -25.07 3.90 -20.75
CA SER A 176 -25.48 2.70 -20.00
C SER A 176 -24.36 1.67 -19.97
N PHE A 177 -24.04 1.20 -18.76
CA PHE A 177 -23.01 0.21 -18.49
C PHE A 177 -23.61 -0.96 -17.72
N LYS A 178 -23.39 -2.18 -18.21
CA LYS A 178 -23.71 -3.39 -17.45
C LYS A 178 -22.44 -3.89 -16.76
N VAL A 179 -22.43 -3.86 -15.44
CA VAL A 179 -21.24 -4.18 -14.63
C VAL A 179 -21.50 -5.42 -13.79
N THR A 180 -20.61 -6.40 -13.85
CA THR A 180 -20.64 -7.57 -12.96
C THR A 180 -19.79 -7.31 -11.73
N MET A 181 -20.39 -7.41 -10.55
CA MET A 181 -19.74 -7.07 -9.28
C MET A 181 -18.79 -8.18 -8.82
N VAL A 182 -17.75 -7.83 -8.08
CA VAL A 182 -16.74 -8.78 -7.58
C VAL A 182 -16.72 -8.86 -6.06
N GLU A 183 -16.23 -9.97 -5.51
CA GLU A 183 -16.11 -10.17 -4.05
C GLU A 183 -15.01 -9.32 -3.42
N LYS A 184 -13.95 -9.07 -4.17
CA LYS A 184 -12.76 -8.32 -3.73
C LYS A 184 -12.29 -7.46 -4.88
N LEU A 185 -12.00 -6.20 -4.58
CA LEU A 185 -11.33 -5.31 -5.51
C LEU A 185 -9.84 -5.60 -5.41
N VAL A 186 -9.21 -5.95 -6.52
CA VAL A 186 -7.76 -6.17 -6.57
C VAL A 186 -7.07 -4.88 -6.09
N PRO A 187 -6.16 -4.96 -5.11
CA PRO A 187 -5.32 -3.83 -4.73
C PRO A 187 -4.61 -3.28 -5.97
N PHE A 188 -4.42 -1.97 -6.04
CA PHE A 188 -3.56 -1.44 -7.10
C PHE A 188 -2.14 -1.95 -6.85
N GLU A 189 -1.62 -2.71 -7.80
CA GLU A 189 -0.22 -3.13 -7.82
C GLU A 189 0.46 -2.45 -9.01
N SER A 190 1.56 -1.76 -8.75
CA SER A 190 2.40 -1.22 -9.81
C SER A 190 3.19 -2.35 -10.48
N GLY A 191 3.43 -2.19 -11.77
CA GLY A 191 4.29 -3.11 -12.51
C GLY A 191 5.70 -3.09 -11.95
N PHE A 192 6.34 -4.24 -11.96
CA PHE A 192 7.72 -4.43 -11.55
C PHE A 192 8.58 -4.78 -12.75
N LEU A 193 9.51 -3.89 -13.09
CA LEU A 193 10.49 -4.12 -14.14
C LEU A 193 11.61 -5.07 -13.65
N GLY A 194 11.99 -4.96 -12.37
CA GLY A 194 13.02 -5.79 -11.74
C GLY A 194 14.43 -5.57 -12.26
N ILE A 195 14.83 -4.30 -12.23
CA ILE A 195 16.20 -3.83 -12.42
C ILE A 195 16.64 -3.01 -11.22
N LEU A 196 17.95 -2.94 -11.01
CA LEU A 196 18.59 -1.92 -10.19
C LEU A 196 19.23 -0.90 -11.13
N PRO A 197 18.80 0.37 -11.11
CA PRO A 197 19.41 1.40 -11.95
C PRO A 197 20.83 1.73 -11.47
N GLN A 198 21.69 2.08 -12.41
CA GLN A 198 22.99 2.68 -12.13
C GLN A 198 22.79 4.06 -11.52
N ARG A 199 23.60 4.38 -10.52
CA ARG A 199 23.62 5.72 -9.93
C ARG A 199 24.31 6.64 -10.92
N ALA A 200 23.67 7.74 -11.28
CA ALA A 200 24.32 8.77 -12.08
C ALA A 200 25.50 9.35 -11.27
N SER A 201 26.71 9.29 -11.83
CA SER A 201 27.79 10.18 -11.39
C SER A 201 27.44 11.59 -11.85
N ILE A 202 27.65 12.58 -10.99
CA ILE A 202 27.37 14.00 -11.25
C ILE A 202 28.02 14.49 -12.57
N ASP A 203 29.09 13.81 -13.02
CA ASP A 203 29.88 14.21 -14.20
C ASP A 203 29.57 13.42 -15.49
N GLN A 204 28.68 12.42 -15.47
CA GLN A 204 28.30 11.66 -16.67
C GLN A 204 26.89 12.01 -17.14
N ALA A 205 26.81 13.09 -17.93
CA ALA A 205 25.62 13.54 -18.66
C ALA A 205 25.29 12.62 -19.86
N GLU A 206 25.18 11.31 -19.65
CA GLU A 206 24.61 10.41 -20.65
C GLU A 206 23.08 10.38 -20.47
N ALA A 207 22.32 10.65 -21.54
CA ALA A 207 20.86 10.56 -21.49
C ALA A 207 20.41 9.10 -21.25
N GLY A 208 19.37 8.89 -20.44
CA GLY A 208 18.86 7.56 -20.12
C GLY A 208 19.28 7.01 -18.76
N VAL A 209 18.82 5.80 -18.44
CA VAL A 209 19.07 5.10 -17.17
C VAL A 209 19.87 3.83 -17.44
N GLY A 210 21.13 3.79 -16.97
CA GLY A 210 21.95 2.59 -17.00
C GLY A 210 21.38 1.51 -16.08
N ILE A 211 21.51 0.23 -16.44
CA ILE A 211 21.11 -0.92 -15.64
C ILE A 211 22.35 -1.43 -14.89
N ARG A 212 22.36 -1.28 -13.56
CA ARG A 212 23.41 -1.85 -12.71
C ARG A 212 23.23 -3.36 -12.58
N PHE A 213 22.01 -3.79 -12.28
CA PHE A 213 21.71 -5.19 -12.02
C PHE A 213 20.31 -5.55 -12.54
N VAL A 214 20.12 -6.81 -12.91
CA VAL A 214 18.83 -7.37 -13.31
C VAL A 214 18.54 -8.51 -12.36
N PHE A 215 17.43 -8.44 -11.63
CA PHE A 215 17.03 -9.48 -10.68
C PHE A 215 16.71 -10.77 -11.42
N SER A 216 17.11 -11.91 -10.86
CA SER A 216 16.76 -13.20 -11.48
C SER A 216 15.26 -13.44 -11.33
N LYS A 217 14.61 -13.97 -12.36
CA LYS A 217 13.13 -14.11 -12.42
C LYS A 217 12.35 -12.80 -12.39
N SER A 218 12.91 -11.73 -12.95
CA SER A 218 12.16 -10.48 -13.19
C SER A 218 11.65 -10.34 -14.61
N ALA A 219 10.72 -9.40 -14.81
CA ALA A 219 10.27 -8.96 -16.13
C ALA A 219 11.44 -8.57 -17.04
N ALA A 220 12.42 -7.83 -16.51
CA ALA A 220 13.63 -7.44 -17.23
C ALA A 220 14.48 -8.65 -17.64
N ALA A 221 14.64 -9.65 -16.76
CA ALA A 221 15.39 -10.86 -17.07
C ALA A 221 14.70 -11.68 -18.17
N GLU A 222 13.38 -11.86 -18.09
CA GLU A 222 12.59 -12.58 -19.10
C GLU A 222 12.63 -11.88 -20.47
N ALA A 223 12.67 -10.55 -20.47
CA ALA A 223 12.82 -9.75 -21.68
C ALA A 223 14.25 -9.67 -22.22
N GLY A 224 15.23 -10.26 -21.51
CA GLY A 224 16.62 -10.31 -21.95
C GLY A 224 17.41 -9.00 -21.74
N LEU A 225 16.96 -8.13 -20.83
CA LEU A 225 17.76 -7.00 -20.36
C LEU A 225 18.97 -7.50 -19.57
N LYS A 226 20.07 -6.76 -19.65
CA LYS A 226 21.36 -7.11 -19.07
C LYS A 226 21.93 -5.94 -18.27
N SER A 227 22.83 -6.25 -17.35
CA SER A 227 23.70 -5.21 -16.75
C SER A 227 24.44 -4.46 -17.86
N GLN A 228 24.67 -3.16 -17.66
CA GLN A 228 25.26 -2.20 -18.62
C GLN A 228 24.36 -1.77 -19.78
N ASP A 229 23.17 -2.35 -19.96
CA ASP A 229 22.18 -1.78 -20.86
C ASP A 229 21.76 -0.39 -20.37
N ARG A 230 21.44 0.53 -21.28
CA ARG A 230 20.94 1.86 -20.94
C ARG A 230 19.55 2.10 -21.51
N ILE A 231 18.57 2.35 -20.66
CA ILE A 231 17.19 2.63 -21.07
C ILE A 231 17.08 4.10 -21.48
N LEU A 232 16.77 4.36 -22.76
CA LEU A 232 16.63 5.69 -23.34
C LEU A 232 15.16 6.15 -23.33
N GLU A 233 14.25 5.23 -23.66
CA GLU A 233 12.80 5.50 -23.72
C GLU A 233 11.98 4.35 -23.11
N PHE A 234 10.79 4.69 -22.62
CA PHE A 234 9.79 3.77 -22.11
C PHE A 234 8.42 4.17 -22.68
N ASN A 235 7.81 3.31 -23.49
CA ASN A 235 6.58 3.59 -24.25
C ASN A 235 6.66 4.92 -25.02
N GLN A 236 7.75 5.12 -25.78
CA GLN A 236 8.02 6.33 -26.59
C GLN A 236 8.24 7.62 -25.75
N GLN A 237 8.31 7.50 -24.42
CA GLN A 237 8.63 8.61 -23.53
C GLN A 237 10.10 8.55 -23.13
N LYS A 238 10.83 9.65 -23.34
CA LYS A 238 12.24 9.75 -22.96
C LYS A 238 12.41 9.64 -21.45
N VAL A 239 13.39 8.84 -21.05
CA VAL A 239 13.71 8.60 -19.64
C VAL A 239 14.97 9.39 -19.30
N ALA A 240 14.84 10.41 -18.44
CA ALA A 240 15.98 11.24 -18.06
C ALA A 240 16.78 10.63 -16.90
N ASP A 241 16.09 10.08 -15.90
CA ASP A 241 16.68 9.62 -14.65
C ASP A 241 15.90 8.41 -14.07
N PRO A 242 16.48 7.71 -13.07
CA PRO A 242 15.84 6.55 -12.47
C PRO A 242 14.47 6.84 -11.83
N GLY A 243 14.24 8.05 -11.32
CA GLY A 243 12.96 8.46 -10.77
C GLY A 243 11.89 8.61 -11.85
N ALA A 244 12.24 9.23 -12.98
CA ALA A 244 11.37 9.30 -14.15
C ALA A 244 10.98 7.90 -14.65
N LEU A 245 11.96 6.98 -14.75
CA LEU A 245 11.69 5.59 -15.13
C LEU A 245 10.73 4.91 -14.14
N ALA A 246 10.97 5.08 -12.84
CA ALA A 246 10.15 4.47 -11.79
C ALA A 246 8.70 4.96 -11.88
N LEU A 247 8.48 6.25 -12.14
CA LEU A 247 7.13 6.78 -12.37
C LEU A 247 6.47 6.09 -13.57
N LEU A 248 7.14 6.01 -14.71
CA LEU A 248 6.57 5.39 -15.92
C LEU A 248 6.21 3.92 -15.72
N VAL A 249 7.07 3.16 -15.03
CA VAL A 249 6.80 1.77 -14.66
C VAL A 249 5.61 1.68 -13.70
N ASN A 250 5.51 2.59 -12.72
CA ASN A 250 4.42 2.62 -11.74
C ASN A 250 3.04 2.95 -12.33
N HIS A 251 2.97 3.52 -13.54
CA HIS A 251 1.71 3.75 -14.23
C HIS A 251 1.16 2.51 -14.92
N LEU A 252 1.97 1.47 -15.08
CA LEU A 252 1.57 0.19 -15.65
C LEU A 252 1.37 -0.86 -14.56
N ARG A 253 0.70 -1.95 -14.91
CA ARG A 253 0.38 -3.09 -14.04
C ARG A 253 1.20 -4.32 -14.36
N PRO A 254 1.26 -5.27 -13.41
CA PRO A 254 1.61 -6.65 -13.71
C PRO A 254 0.78 -7.18 -14.88
N GLY A 255 1.46 -7.79 -15.86
CA GLY A 255 0.86 -8.34 -17.07
C GLY A 255 0.80 -7.38 -18.26
N GLU A 256 0.87 -6.07 -18.05
CA GLU A 256 0.95 -5.09 -19.14
C GLU A 256 2.33 -5.14 -19.81
N THR A 257 2.37 -4.88 -21.11
CA THR A 257 3.60 -4.88 -21.89
C THR A 257 4.06 -3.45 -22.12
N ALA A 258 5.32 -3.17 -21.80
CA ALA A 258 6.00 -1.93 -22.10
C ALA A 258 7.03 -2.14 -23.23
N GLU A 259 7.24 -1.10 -24.03
CA GLU A 259 8.27 -1.07 -25.06
C GLU A 259 9.41 -0.14 -24.61
N LEU A 260 10.61 -0.69 -24.49
CA LEU A 260 11.80 0.05 -24.06
C LEU A 260 12.76 0.22 -25.24
N LEU A 261 13.19 1.45 -25.49
CA LEU A 261 14.35 1.70 -26.33
C LEU A 261 15.59 1.65 -25.43
N ILE A 262 16.50 0.71 -25.70
CA ILE A 262 17.75 0.57 -24.93
C ILE A 262 18.97 0.74 -25.83
N SER A 263 20.07 1.21 -25.25
CA SER A 263 21.41 1.15 -25.84
C SER A 263 22.21 0.02 -25.20
N ARG A 264 22.69 -0.91 -26.02
CA ARG A 264 23.61 -1.99 -25.64
C ARG A 264 24.81 -1.94 -26.56
N ASP A 265 26.02 -1.88 -26.00
CA ASP A 265 27.26 -1.72 -26.77
C ASP A 265 27.21 -0.54 -27.77
N LYS A 266 26.57 0.57 -27.35
CA LYS A 266 26.33 1.80 -28.15
C LYS A 266 25.40 1.61 -29.36
N LYS A 267 24.67 0.50 -29.43
CA LYS A 267 23.64 0.27 -30.45
C LYS A 267 22.26 0.31 -29.81
N GLU A 268 21.34 1.03 -30.46
CA GLU A 268 19.95 1.09 -30.04
C GLU A 268 19.20 -0.18 -30.47
N GLN A 269 18.37 -0.69 -29.57
CA GLN A 269 17.47 -1.81 -29.83
C GLN A 269 16.19 -1.64 -29.00
N THR A 270 15.09 -2.12 -29.56
CA THR A 270 13.79 -2.11 -28.89
C THR A 270 13.55 -3.44 -28.20
N VAL A 271 13.18 -3.40 -26.92
CA VAL A 271 12.85 -4.57 -26.11
C VAL A 271 11.44 -4.44 -25.57
N LYS A 272 10.61 -5.45 -25.80
CA LYS A 272 9.27 -5.53 -25.20
C LYS A 272 9.36 -6.29 -23.88
N VAL A 273 8.85 -5.69 -22.82
CA VAL A 273 8.89 -6.25 -21.47
C VAL A 273 7.46 -6.40 -20.97
N LYS A 274 7.08 -7.61 -20.57
CA LYS A 274 5.83 -7.85 -19.85
C LYS A 274 6.09 -7.68 -18.36
N LEU A 275 5.54 -6.64 -17.75
CA LEU A 275 5.77 -6.33 -16.34
C LEU A 275 5.19 -7.42 -15.44
N GLN A 276 5.78 -7.58 -14.26
CA GLN A 276 5.39 -8.59 -13.28
C GLN A 276 4.96 -7.93 -11.96
N SER A 277 4.45 -8.73 -11.04
CA SER A 277 4.21 -8.33 -9.65
C SER A 277 5.54 -8.17 -8.92
N THR A 278 5.58 -7.32 -7.89
CA THR A 278 6.79 -7.17 -7.08
C THR A 278 7.01 -8.46 -6.29
N PRO A 279 8.20 -9.09 -6.33
CA PRO A 279 8.46 -10.31 -5.59
C PRO A 279 8.32 -10.09 -4.07
N ASN A 280 7.69 -11.03 -3.37
CA ASN A 280 7.60 -11.02 -1.91
C ASN A 280 8.89 -11.48 -1.21
N THR A 281 9.93 -11.80 -1.99
CA THR A 281 11.24 -12.25 -1.51
C THR A 281 12.32 -11.37 -2.10
N VAL A 282 13.24 -10.90 -1.27
CA VAL A 282 14.43 -10.16 -1.72
C VAL A 282 15.51 -11.18 -2.09
N GLU A 283 16.07 -11.08 -3.29
CA GLU A 283 17.23 -11.90 -3.67
C GLU A 283 18.43 -11.59 -2.77
N ALA A 284 19.07 -12.64 -2.26
CA ALA A 284 19.96 -12.55 -1.09
C ALA A 284 21.28 -11.80 -1.33
N GLU A 285 21.72 -11.60 -2.58
CA GLU A 285 23.00 -10.94 -2.86
C GLU A 285 22.95 -10.00 -4.07
N LEU A 286 22.84 -8.70 -3.80
CA LEU A 286 23.15 -7.67 -4.79
C LEU A 286 24.67 -7.54 -4.94
N PRO A 287 25.21 -7.53 -6.19
CA PRO A 287 26.63 -7.39 -6.40
C PRO A 287 27.15 -6.07 -5.82
N THR A 288 28.20 -6.19 -5.01
CA THR A 288 28.92 -5.07 -4.42
C THR A 288 29.52 -4.19 -5.52
N GLN A 289 29.41 -2.88 -5.38
CA GLN A 289 30.09 -1.96 -6.30
C GLN A 289 31.58 -2.04 -5.99
N ALA A 290 32.42 -2.28 -7.01
CA ALA A 290 33.86 -2.22 -6.82
C ALA A 290 34.23 -0.80 -6.38
N LEU A 291 34.79 -0.67 -5.18
CA LEU A 291 35.35 0.60 -4.73
C LEU A 291 36.63 0.86 -5.54
N PRO A 292 36.82 2.08 -6.08
CA PRO A 292 38.04 2.43 -6.78
C PRO A 292 39.23 2.21 -5.83
N SER A 293 40.19 1.39 -6.26
CA SER A 293 41.26 0.91 -5.40
C SER A 293 42.20 2.04 -5.00
N ARG A 294 42.28 2.32 -3.70
CA ARG A 294 43.26 3.21 -3.07
C ARG A 294 43.84 2.52 -1.84
N THR A 295 45.15 2.59 -1.66
CA THR A 295 45.83 1.93 -0.55
C THR A 295 45.84 2.81 0.70
N ALA A 296 45.82 2.19 1.88
CA ALA A 296 45.93 2.90 3.15
C ALA A 296 47.21 3.78 3.24
N ALA A 297 48.29 3.37 2.57
CA ALA A 297 49.53 4.14 2.49
C ALA A 297 49.38 5.45 1.69
N GLU A 298 48.54 5.48 0.67
CA GLU A 298 48.23 6.70 -0.10
C GLU A 298 47.38 7.67 0.71
N ASN A 299 46.45 7.16 1.52
CA ASN A 299 45.66 7.98 2.45
C ASN A 299 46.53 8.61 3.55
N GLN A 300 47.49 7.86 4.08
CA GLN A 300 48.44 8.38 5.07
C GLN A 300 49.33 9.50 4.51
N LYS A 301 49.77 9.39 3.25
CA LYS A 301 50.55 10.45 2.58
C LYS A 301 49.77 11.75 2.43
N GLU A 302 48.48 11.66 2.13
CA GLU A 302 47.58 12.82 2.02
C GLU A 302 46.97 13.26 3.36
N LYS A 303 47.40 12.65 4.48
CA LYS A 303 46.93 12.93 5.84
C LYS A 303 45.40 12.81 6.00
N ILE A 304 44.77 11.95 5.22
CA ILE A 304 43.35 11.63 5.36
C ILE A 304 43.21 10.69 6.57
N LYS A 305 42.41 11.09 7.56
CA LYS A 305 42.11 10.26 8.72
C LYS A 305 41.24 9.08 8.29
N THR A 306 41.72 7.86 8.54
CA THR A 306 41.02 6.61 8.20
C THR A 306 41.16 5.62 9.35
N GLY A 307 40.35 4.57 9.34
CA GLY A 307 40.27 3.57 10.40
C GLY A 307 39.28 3.95 11.50
N HIS A 308 39.51 3.42 12.71
CA HIS A 308 38.66 3.68 13.87
C HIS A 308 39.13 4.95 14.58
N LEU A 309 38.27 5.97 14.61
CA LEU A 309 38.56 7.31 15.10
C LEU A 309 37.68 7.64 16.31
N LYS A 310 38.24 8.40 17.25
CA LYS A 310 37.51 9.06 18.33
C LYS A 310 37.80 10.54 18.26
N GLU A 311 36.76 11.36 18.15
CA GLU A 311 36.88 12.80 17.96
C GLU A 311 35.90 13.56 18.87
N GLU A 312 36.24 14.81 19.13
CA GLU A 312 35.40 15.79 19.80
C GLU A 312 34.84 16.76 18.76
N LEU A 313 33.59 17.16 18.93
CA LEU A 313 32.99 18.15 18.05
C LEU A 313 33.65 19.53 18.30
N PRO A 314 34.14 20.24 17.25
CA PRO A 314 34.81 21.53 17.44
C PRO A 314 33.92 22.55 18.18
N GLY A 315 34.39 23.04 19.33
CA GLY A 315 33.67 24.03 20.13
C GLY A 315 32.64 23.45 21.11
N SER A 316 32.66 22.13 21.34
CA SER A 316 31.79 21.41 22.27
C SER A 316 32.58 20.36 23.06
N GLU A 317 32.07 19.93 24.21
CA GLU A 317 32.57 18.75 24.96
C GLU A 317 31.97 17.44 24.45
N SER A 318 31.13 17.50 23.41
CA SER A 318 30.47 16.32 22.85
C SER A 318 31.43 15.48 22.03
N THR A 319 31.43 14.17 22.28
CA THR A 319 32.35 13.21 21.65
C THR A 319 31.61 12.26 20.72
N PHE A 320 32.28 11.81 19.68
CA PHE A 320 31.78 10.77 18.79
C PHE A 320 32.92 9.85 18.35
N TRP A 321 32.56 8.64 17.96
CA TRP A 321 33.49 7.75 17.28
C TRP A 321 33.07 7.60 15.82
N ALA A 322 34.02 7.30 14.94
CA ALA A 322 33.75 7.04 13.54
C ALA A 322 34.60 5.88 13.03
N TYR A 323 34.05 5.13 12.07
CA TYR A 323 34.83 4.22 11.26
C TYR A 323 34.82 4.68 9.81
N VAL A 324 36.00 5.07 9.32
CA VAL A 324 36.23 5.40 7.92
C VAL A 324 37.03 4.26 7.30
N PRO A 325 36.59 3.66 6.17
CA PRO A 325 37.33 2.57 5.54
C PRO A 325 38.80 2.88 5.32
N GLU A 326 39.69 1.92 5.57
CA GLU A 326 41.13 2.06 5.37
C GLU A 326 41.46 2.32 3.89
N ASN A 327 40.63 1.77 2.99
CA ASN A 327 40.69 1.98 1.54
C ASN A 327 39.94 3.23 1.05
N TYR A 328 39.61 4.19 1.93
CA TYR A 328 38.85 5.39 1.58
C TYR A 328 39.40 6.10 0.33
N ASN A 329 38.52 6.50 -0.57
CA ASN A 329 38.87 7.20 -1.79
C ASN A 329 37.98 8.46 -1.97
N PRO A 330 38.54 9.68 -1.97
CA PRO A 330 37.76 10.91 -2.11
C PRO A 330 37.02 11.05 -3.45
N ASP A 331 37.44 10.31 -4.48
CA ASP A 331 36.75 10.29 -5.79
C ASP A 331 35.48 9.41 -5.79
N PHE A 332 35.21 8.73 -4.67
CA PHE A 332 34.02 7.89 -4.49
C PHE A 332 33.13 8.48 -3.40
N GLU A 333 31.83 8.57 -3.67
CA GLU A 333 30.87 8.99 -2.65
C GLU A 333 30.55 7.81 -1.72
N TYR A 334 30.75 7.97 -0.42
CA TYR A 334 30.45 6.97 0.60
C TYR A 334 29.03 7.16 1.17
N GLY A 335 28.40 6.08 1.62
CA GLY A 335 27.21 6.20 2.48
C GLY A 335 27.64 6.52 3.92
N LEU A 336 26.80 7.20 4.68
CA LEU A 336 27.03 7.46 6.10
C LEU A 336 25.98 6.71 6.93
N MET A 337 26.42 5.87 7.85
CA MET A 337 25.57 5.23 8.84
C MET A 337 25.76 5.95 10.18
N VAL A 338 24.70 6.58 10.66
CA VAL A 338 24.64 7.20 11.97
C VAL A 338 24.10 6.17 12.96
N TRP A 339 24.97 5.70 13.85
CA TRP A 339 24.66 4.73 14.89
C TRP A 339 24.18 5.44 16.17
N ILE A 340 22.92 5.21 16.53
CA ILE A 340 22.32 5.69 17.77
C ILE A 340 22.27 4.52 18.77
N HIS A 341 23.18 4.58 19.73
CA HIS A 341 23.37 3.54 20.72
C HIS A 341 22.39 3.64 21.91
N PRO A 342 22.20 2.56 22.69
CA PRO A 342 21.54 2.67 24.00
C PRO A 342 22.32 3.59 24.96
N PRO A 343 21.66 4.49 25.71
CA PRO A 343 22.32 5.30 26.73
C PRO A 343 23.17 4.45 27.69
N GLY A 344 24.36 4.94 28.07
CA GLY A 344 25.27 4.24 28.97
C GLY A 344 25.99 3.02 28.37
N ASN A 345 25.68 2.61 27.13
CA ASN A 345 26.38 1.55 26.41
C ASN A 345 26.50 1.88 24.91
N THR A 346 27.65 2.39 24.48
CA THR A 346 27.87 2.80 23.09
C THR A 346 27.81 1.65 22.08
N MET A 347 27.99 0.40 22.55
CA MET A 347 28.14 -0.79 21.72
C MET A 347 29.20 -0.65 20.61
N GLU A 348 30.13 0.30 20.77
CA GLU A 348 31.12 0.70 19.75
C GLU A 348 31.89 -0.50 19.22
N SER A 349 32.45 -1.32 20.12
CA SER A 349 33.24 -2.50 19.75
C SER A 349 32.44 -3.55 18.95
N THR A 350 31.16 -3.73 19.29
CA THR A 350 30.25 -4.66 18.62
C THR A 350 29.95 -4.18 17.20
N ILE A 351 29.48 -2.93 17.07
CA ILE A 351 29.14 -2.35 15.78
C ILE A 351 30.36 -2.25 14.88
N PHE A 352 31.50 -1.80 15.41
CA PHE A 352 32.76 -1.76 14.66
C PHE A 352 33.12 -3.14 14.11
N LYS A 353 33.10 -4.19 14.94
CA LYS A 353 33.47 -5.55 14.51
C LYS A 353 32.53 -6.11 13.44
N GLU A 354 31.24 -5.91 13.59
CA GLU A 354 30.23 -6.44 12.66
C GLU A 354 30.23 -5.70 11.33
N TRP A 355 30.41 -4.38 11.35
CA TRP A 355 30.30 -3.55 10.17
C TRP A 355 31.62 -3.28 9.45
N LYS A 356 32.78 -3.51 10.08
CA LYS A 356 34.11 -3.24 9.49
C LYS A 356 34.20 -3.76 8.04
N ASN A 357 33.94 -5.05 7.85
CA ASN A 357 34.05 -5.69 6.53
C ASN A 357 33.01 -5.13 5.54
N ILE A 358 31.81 -4.80 6.00
CA ILE A 358 30.75 -4.24 5.16
C ILE A 358 31.13 -2.83 4.70
N CYS A 359 31.68 -2.02 5.59
CA CYS A 359 32.17 -0.67 5.32
C CYS A 359 33.28 -0.67 4.26
N GLU A 360 34.27 -1.56 4.42
CA GLU A 360 35.38 -1.74 3.46
C GLU A 360 34.92 -2.24 2.09
N GLN A 361 33.85 -3.04 2.03
CA GLN A 361 33.36 -3.62 0.78
C GLN A 361 32.37 -2.70 0.07
N ARG A 362 31.48 -2.03 0.81
CA ARG A 362 30.30 -1.34 0.28
C ARG A 362 30.42 0.18 0.28
N GLY A 363 31.53 0.73 0.77
CA GLY A 363 31.77 2.16 0.82
C GLY A 363 30.79 2.84 1.78
N ILE A 364 30.84 2.42 3.05
CA ILE A 364 30.03 2.98 4.13
C ILE A 364 30.98 3.50 5.22
N ILE A 365 30.76 4.72 5.66
CA ILE A 365 31.37 5.32 6.85
C ILE A 365 30.37 5.19 7.99
N ILE A 366 30.85 4.85 9.19
CA ILE A 366 30.02 4.82 10.41
C ILE A 366 30.38 6.02 11.26
N VAL A 367 29.37 6.63 11.87
CA VAL A 367 29.56 7.59 12.94
C VAL A 367 28.63 7.24 14.11
N GLY A 368 29.18 7.18 15.31
CA GLY A 368 28.44 6.95 16.55
C GLY A 368 28.61 8.14 17.48
N PRO A 369 27.69 9.12 17.44
CA PRO A 369 27.63 10.19 18.43
C PRO A 369 27.42 9.59 19.83
N THR A 370 28.11 10.12 20.84
CA THR A 370 27.98 9.63 22.22
C THR A 370 26.91 10.42 22.95
N ALA A 371 25.92 9.74 23.51
CA ALA A 371 24.90 10.37 24.36
C ALA A 371 25.57 11.13 25.52
N GLN A 372 25.13 12.35 25.77
CA GLN A 372 25.64 13.18 26.87
C GLN A 372 25.17 12.67 28.24
N ASP A 373 24.00 12.03 28.28
CA ASP A 373 23.42 11.42 29.47
C ASP A 373 23.47 9.89 29.37
N ILE A 374 23.97 9.24 30.42
CA ILE A 374 24.10 7.78 30.51
C ILE A 374 22.75 7.07 30.71
N ILE A 375 21.69 7.82 31.05
CA ILE A 375 20.36 7.29 31.34
C ILE A 375 19.45 7.36 30.12
N ARG A 376 19.51 8.44 29.34
CA ARG A 376 18.65 8.65 28.17
C ARG A 376 19.27 9.57 27.12
N TRP A 377 18.79 9.48 25.89
CA TRP A 377 19.00 10.53 24.89
C TRP A 377 17.99 11.66 25.11
N ASN A 378 18.46 12.91 25.11
CA ASN A 378 17.61 14.10 25.20
C ASN A 378 17.36 14.71 23.82
N ARG A 379 16.20 15.35 23.62
CA ARG A 379 15.79 15.88 22.30
C ARG A 379 16.69 16.99 21.77
N ASP A 380 17.29 17.77 22.64
CA ASP A 380 18.28 18.81 22.33
C ASP A 380 19.58 18.24 21.73
N GLU A 381 19.90 16.97 22.00
CA GLU A 381 21.04 16.27 21.39
C GLU A 381 20.85 15.99 19.89
N THR A 382 19.66 16.24 19.32
CA THR A 382 19.44 16.14 17.87
C THR A 382 20.29 17.12 17.06
N GLU A 383 20.54 18.34 17.56
CA GLU A 383 21.43 19.30 16.88
C GLU A 383 22.88 18.79 16.92
N PHE A 384 23.32 18.20 18.03
CA PHE A 384 24.64 17.58 18.13
C PHE A 384 24.83 16.49 17.07
N VAL A 385 23.87 15.58 16.90
CA VAL A 385 23.96 14.53 15.88
C VAL A 385 24.01 15.11 14.47
N LYS A 386 23.21 16.15 14.19
CA LYS A 386 23.24 16.86 12.91
C LYS A 386 24.60 17.51 12.65
N GLU A 387 25.17 18.21 13.63
CA GLU A 387 26.49 18.84 13.52
C GLU A 387 27.60 17.82 13.25
N VAL A 388 27.51 16.62 13.85
CA VAL A 388 28.41 15.51 13.55
C VAL A 388 28.25 15.04 12.10
N VAL A 389 27.02 14.89 11.60
CA VAL A 389 26.78 14.54 10.19
C VAL A 389 27.35 15.60 9.24
N GLU A 390 27.13 16.88 9.52
CA GLU A 390 27.67 17.99 8.73
C GLU A 390 29.20 18.04 8.76
N LEU A 391 29.81 17.76 9.92
CA LEU A 391 31.27 17.63 10.04
C LEU A 391 31.79 16.49 9.16
N MET A 392 31.16 15.32 9.21
CA MET A 392 31.55 14.17 8.40
C MET A 392 31.39 14.46 6.89
N GLN A 393 30.33 15.15 6.49
CA GLN A 393 30.12 15.60 5.10
C GLN A 393 31.14 16.63 4.63
N LYS A 394 31.71 17.41 5.56
CA LYS A 394 32.76 18.38 5.26
C LYS A 394 34.13 17.72 5.14
N GLN A 395 34.39 16.67 5.93
CA GLN A 395 35.67 15.97 5.96
C GLN A 395 35.78 14.88 4.89
N TYR A 396 34.67 14.23 4.53
CA TYR A 396 34.64 13.07 3.63
C TYR A 396 33.59 13.25 2.53
N GLN A 397 33.83 12.61 1.39
CA GLN A 397 32.92 12.61 0.25
C GLN A 397 31.73 11.70 0.55
N ILE A 398 30.65 12.28 1.08
CA ILE A 398 29.44 11.55 1.49
C ILE A 398 28.30 11.82 0.52
N ASP A 399 27.67 10.75 0.04
CA ASP A 399 26.44 10.81 -0.73
C ASP A 399 25.28 11.24 0.17
N LYS A 400 24.77 12.46 -0.05
CA LYS A 400 23.68 13.05 0.74
C LYS A 400 22.38 12.26 0.69
N LYS A 401 22.19 11.39 -0.31
CA LYS A 401 21.02 10.51 -0.43
C LYS A 401 21.22 9.17 0.28
N ARG A 402 22.38 8.95 0.91
CA ARG A 402 22.75 7.70 1.62
C ARG A 402 23.24 7.98 3.03
N ILE A 403 22.45 8.75 3.77
CA ILE A 403 22.61 8.91 5.20
C ILE A 403 21.51 8.08 5.86
N PHE A 404 21.93 7.09 6.65
CA PHE A 404 21.03 6.13 7.27
C PHE A 404 21.17 6.21 8.78
N LEU A 405 20.04 6.15 9.48
CA LEU A 405 20.01 5.98 10.93
C LEU A 405 19.88 4.49 11.24
N LEU A 406 20.77 4.00 12.11
CA LEU A 406 20.67 2.67 12.71
C LEU A 406 20.62 2.85 14.22
N SER A 407 19.66 2.22 14.87
CA SER A 407 19.47 2.36 16.31
C SER A 407 19.22 1.01 16.99
N HIS A 408 19.33 0.99 18.31
CA HIS A 408 19.08 -0.20 19.11
C HIS A 408 18.47 0.15 20.47
N SER A 409 17.53 -0.68 20.93
CA SER A 409 16.82 -0.54 22.22
C SER A 409 16.33 0.89 22.46
N ASP A 410 16.71 1.49 23.58
CA ASP A 410 16.19 2.77 24.08
C ASP A 410 16.68 3.96 23.25
N GLY A 411 17.75 3.79 22.47
CA GLY A 411 18.17 4.77 21.46
C GLY A 411 17.21 4.89 20.28
N SER A 412 16.28 3.92 20.11
CA SER A 412 15.36 3.89 18.96
C SER A 412 14.31 5.01 19.02
N GLU A 413 13.86 5.39 20.21
CA GLU A 413 12.89 6.49 20.39
C GLU A 413 13.52 7.82 19.93
N PHE A 414 14.76 8.09 20.35
CA PHE A 414 15.48 9.26 19.90
C PHE A 414 15.81 9.22 18.41
N ALA A 415 16.21 8.07 17.86
CA ALA A 415 16.46 7.93 16.43
C ALA A 415 15.20 8.19 15.59
N PHE A 416 14.03 7.80 16.08
CA PHE A 416 12.75 8.13 15.46
C PHE A 416 12.51 9.64 15.46
N ASP A 417 12.64 10.31 16.61
CA ASP A 417 12.51 11.77 16.70
C ASP A 417 13.49 12.50 15.77
N LEU A 418 14.74 12.03 15.69
CA LEU A 418 15.78 12.59 14.82
C LEU A 418 15.42 12.45 13.33
N ALA A 419 14.89 11.30 12.91
CA ALA A 419 14.56 11.00 11.51
C ALA A 419 13.38 11.82 10.94
N PHE A 420 12.51 12.36 11.80
CA PHE A 420 11.40 13.22 11.38
C PHE A 420 11.67 14.70 11.55
N LYS A 421 12.71 15.07 12.32
CA LYS A 421 13.10 16.46 12.53
C LYS A 421 13.87 17.04 11.34
N TYR A 422 14.66 16.23 10.63
CA TYR A 422 15.46 16.60 9.46
C TYR A 422 15.17 15.67 8.28
#